data_AF-A0A2J8UKI5-F1
#
_entry.id   AF-A0A2J8UKI5-F1
#
_cell.length_a   1.000
_cell.length_b   1.000
_cell.length_c   1.000
_cell.angle_alpha   90.00
_cell.angle_beta   90.00
_cell.angle_gamma   90.00
#
_symmetry.space_group_name_H-M   'P 1'
#
loop_
_entity.id
_entity.type
_entity.pdbx_description
1 polymer ?
#
loop_
_entity_poly.entity_id
_entity_poly.type
_entity_poly.pdbx_seq_one_letter_code
_entity_poly.pdbx_strand_id
1 'polypeptide(L)'
;LSIRGAEEDPPDQLMRLDNMLLAEGVSGPEKGGGSAAAAAAAAAGGSSDNSIEHSDYRAMTQIRQIYHTELEKYEQACNEFTTHVMNLLREQSRTRPISPKEIERMVGIIHRKFSSIQMQLKQSTCEAVMILRSRFLDARRKRRNFSKQATEILNEYFYS
;
A
#
# COMPACT_ATOMS: atom_id res chain seq x y z
N LEU A 1 7.61 13.55 -22.97
CA LEU A 1 6.39 12.76 -22.72
C LEU A 1 6.56 11.40 -23.37
N SER A 2 6.89 10.36 -22.60
CA SER A 2 6.95 8.99 -23.12
C SER A 2 5.65 8.30 -22.75
N ILE A 3 4.73 8.26 -23.73
CA ILE A 3 3.58 7.36 -23.73
C ILE A 3 4.18 5.97 -23.94
N ARG A 4 4.24 5.18 -22.88
CA ARG A 4 4.67 3.79 -22.94
C ARG A 4 3.50 2.94 -22.46
N GLY A 5 2.94 2.18 -23.42
CA GLY A 5 2.15 0.98 -23.22
C GLY A 5 0.90 1.14 -22.38
N ALA A 6 -0.26 1.31 -23.04
CA ALA A 6 -1.45 0.63 -22.56
C ALA A 6 -1.25 -0.87 -22.80
N GLU A 7 -0.44 -1.54 -21.97
CA GLU A 7 -0.73 -2.93 -21.66
C GLU A 7 -2.06 -2.88 -20.92
N GLU A 8 -3.07 -3.50 -21.52
CA GLU A 8 -4.38 -3.68 -20.92
C GLU A 8 -4.17 -4.56 -19.69
N ASP A 9 -3.93 -3.92 -18.53
CA ASP A 9 -3.78 -4.60 -17.24
C ASP A 9 -4.98 -5.54 -17.10
N PRO A 10 -4.77 -6.86 -16.91
CA PRO A 10 -5.87 -7.79 -16.83
C PRO A 10 -6.81 -7.35 -15.69
N PRO A 11 -8.14 -7.47 -15.85
CA PRO A 11 -9.14 -7.00 -14.88
C PRO A 11 -8.98 -7.59 -13.46
N ASP A 12 -8.06 -8.53 -13.28
CA ASP A 12 -7.66 -9.16 -12.03
C ASP A 12 -6.60 -8.37 -11.23
N GLN A 13 -5.94 -7.36 -11.80
CA GLN A 13 -4.82 -6.66 -11.14
C GLN A 13 -5.26 -5.88 -9.90
N LEU A 14 -6.37 -5.14 -9.98
CA LEU A 14 -6.89 -4.39 -8.85
C LEU A 14 -7.32 -5.33 -7.71
N MET A 15 -8.03 -6.41 -8.06
CA MET A 15 -8.45 -7.44 -7.10
C MET A 15 -7.25 -8.15 -6.46
N ARG A 16 -6.19 -8.39 -7.23
CA ARG A 16 -4.94 -8.96 -6.72
C ARG A 16 -4.26 -8.03 -5.71
N LEU A 17 -4.18 -6.73 -6.02
CA LEU A 17 -3.65 -5.73 -5.09
C LEU A 17 -4.50 -5.65 -3.82
N ASP A 18 -5.82 -5.69 -3.94
CA ASP A 18 -6.72 -5.72 -2.79
C ASP A 18 -6.50 -6.92 -1.88
N ASN A 19 -6.43 -8.12 -2.46
CA ASN A 19 -6.13 -9.34 -1.72
C ASN A 19 -4.76 -9.27 -1.04
N MET A 20 -3.77 -8.65 -1.69
CA MET A 20 -2.44 -8.45 -1.10
C MET A 20 -2.52 -7.51 0.11
N LEU A 21 -3.13 -6.34 -0.02
CA LEU A 21 -3.25 -5.37 1.08
C LEU A 21 -4.08 -5.91 2.25
N LEU A 22 -5.12 -6.70 1.97
CA LEU A 22 -5.90 -7.42 2.98
C LEU A 22 -5.05 -8.42 3.76
N ALA A 23 -4.24 -9.23 3.05
CA ALA A 23 -3.35 -10.21 3.68
C ALA A 23 -2.29 -9.57 4.60
N GLU A 24 -1.83 -8.37 4.25
CA GLU A 24 -0.90 -7.58 5.08
C GLU A 24 -1.58 -6.79 6.21
N GLY A 25 -2.90 -6.83 6.27
CA GLY A 25 -3.71 -6.04 7.21
C GLY A 25 -3.57 -4.53 6.99
N VAL A 26 -3.23 -4.11 5.77
CA VAL A 26 -3.17 -2.70 5.35
C VAL A 26 -4.55 -2.21 4.88
N SER A 27 -5.31 -3.07 4.21
CA SER A 27 -6.72 -2.82 3.89
C SER A 27 -7.61 -3.72 4.76
N GLY A 28 -8.77 -3.21 5.19
CA GLY A 28 -9.76 -3.94 5.97
C GLY A 28 -10.46 -3.02 6.99
N PRO A 29 -11.66 -3.38 7.48
CA PRO A 29 -12.28 -2.64 8.57
C PRO A 29 -11.34 -2.72 9.75
N GLU A 30 -10.80 -1.56 10.13
CA GLU A 30 -9.93 -1.37 11.29
C GLU A 30 -10.53 -2.10 12.49
N LYS A 31 -10.08 -3.34 12.76
CA LYS A 31 -10.22 -3.93 14.09
C LYS A 31 -9.25 -3.16 14.97
N GLY A 32 -9.70 -1.98 15.42
CA GLY A 32 -9.13 -1.30 16.56
C GLY A 32 -8.97 -2.32 17.68
N GLY A 33 -7.72 -2.65 18.02
CA GLY A 33 -7.40 -3.58 19.10
C GLY A 33 -6.22 -4.51 18.84
N GLY A 34 -5.85 -4.80 17.58
CA GLY A 34 -4.72 -5.70 17.29
C GLY A 34 -3.35 -5.14 17.68
N SER A 35 -3.20 -3.83 17.62
CA SER A 35 -1.96 -3.09 17.95
C SER A 35 -1.64 -3.12 19.45
N ALA A 36 -2.66 -3.24 20.31
CA ALA A 36 -2.47 -3.34 21.77
C ALA A 36 -1.97 -4.73 22.18
N ALA A 37 -2.41 -5.80 21.51
CA ALA A 37 -1.98 -7.16 21.80
C ALA A 37 -0.52 -7.43 21.36
N ALA A 38 -0.10 -6.87 20.22
CA ALA A 38 1.29 -6.97 19.76
C ALA A 38 2.26 -6.16 20.64
N ALA A 39 1.84 -4.98 21.11
CA ALA A 39 2.62 -4.15 22.02
C ALA A 39 2.80 -4.82 23.41
N ALA A 40 1.81 -5.57 23.89
CA ALA A 40 1.91 -6.30 25.15
C ALA A 40 2.90 -7.48 25.09
N ALA A 41 3.06 -8.12 23.94
CA ALA A 41 4.04 -9.20 23.76
C ALA A 41 5.49 -8.70 23.69
N ALA A 42 5.72 -7.48 23.16
CA ALA A 42 7.06 -6.87 23.03
C ALA A 42 7.66 -6.39 24.36
N ALA A 43 6.84 -6.25 25.42
CA ALA A 43 7.28 -5.80 26.74
C ALA A 43 7.97 -6.90 27.58
N ALA A 44 7.96 -8.17 27.12
CA ALA A 44 8.42 -9.31 27.91
C ALA A 44 9.85 -9.82 27.57
N GLY A 45 10.61 -9.17 26.67
CA GLY A 45 11.92 -9.69 26.23
C GLY A 45 13.01 -8.65 25.91
N GLY A 46 14.07 -8.61 26.74
CA GLY A 46 15.49 -8.48 26.32
C GLY A 46 16.01 -7.28 25.50
N SER A 47 16.24 -6.15 26.17
CA SER A 47 17.24 -5.04 26.05
C SER A 47 18.17 -4.72 24.85
N SER A 48 18.16 -5.36 23.69
CA SER A 48 18.90 -4.79 22.51
C SER A 48 18.39 -5.26 21.16
N ASP A 49 17.74 -6.41 21.13
CA ASP A 49 17.09 -6.97 19.95
C ASP A 49 15.86 -6.15 19.50
N ASN A 50 15.25 -5.47 20.47
CA ASN A 50 13.98 -4.77 20.37
C ASN A 50 14.02 -3.50 19.49
N SER A 51 15.20 -2.94 19.19
CA SER A 51 15.31 -1.64 18.49
C SER A 51 15.02 -1.74 16.99
N ILE A 52 15.51 -2.79 16.33
CA ILE A 52 15.27 -3.03 14.89
C ILE A 52 13.81 -3.44 14.68
N GLU A 53 13.29 -4.34 15.51
CA GLU A 53 11.89 -4.78 15.47
C GLU A 53 10.93 -3.61 15.73
N HIS A 54 11.26 -2.73 16.67
CA HIS A 54 10.48 -1.52 16.90
C HIS A 54 10.50 -0.59 15.68
N SER A 55 11.65 -0.44 15.01
CA SER A 55 11.76 0.39 13.79
C SER A 55 10.91 -0.16 12.63
N ASP A 56 10.89 -1.48 12.44
CA ASP A 56 10.12 -2.14 11.38
C ASP A 56 8.62 -2.07 11.67
N TYR A 57 8.23 -2.26 12.93
CA TYR A 57 6.84 -2.08 13.36
C TYR A 57 6.35 -0.63 13.17
N ARG A 58 7.18 0.36 13.49
CA ARG A 58 6.87 1.78 13.22
C ARG A 58 6.72 2.02 11.72
N ALA A 59 7.62 1.48 10.90
CA ALA A 59 7.55 1.62 9.45
C ALA A 59 6.27 0.98 8.88
N MET A 60 5.86 -0.20 9.37
CA MET A 60 4.60 -0.84 8.98
C MET A 60 3.39 0.01 9.35
N THR A 61 3.38 0.55 10.58
CA THR A 61 2.32 1.46 11.04
C THR A 61 2.25 2.70 10.16
N GLN A 62 3.40 3.26 9.78
CA GLN A 62 3.48 4.42 8.88
C GLN A 62 2.93 4.10 7.49
N ILE A 63 3.24 2.93 6.91
CA ILE A 63 2.68 2.50 5.60
C ILE A 63 1.15 2.45 5.67
N ARG A 64 0.58 1.86 6.73
CA ARG A 64 -0.89 1.82 6.94
C ARG A 64 -1.49 3.21 7.04
N GLN A 65 -0.87 4.07 7.86
CA GLN A 65 -1.35 5.43 8.05
C GLN A 65 -1.35 6.22 6.73
N ILE A 66 -0.27 6.16 5.96
CA ILE A 66 -0.17 6.82 4.66
C ILE A 66 -1.24 6.28 3.71
N TYR A 67 -1.40 4.95 3.63
CA TYR A 67 -2.42 4.34 2.78
C TYR A 67 -3.83 4.84 3.11
N HIS A 68 -4.22 4.84 4.38
CA HIS A 68 -5.55 5.31 4.78
C HIS A 68 -5.75 6.82 4.58
N THR A 69 -4.74 7.64 4.90
CA THR A 69 -4.80 9.09 4.67
C THR A 69 -4.92 9.42 3.17
N GLU A 70 -4.15 8.74 2.32
CA GLU A 70 -4.23 8.96 0.88
C GLU A 70 -5.52 8.39 0.26
N LEU A 71 -6.04 7.28 0.81
CA LEU A 71 -7.33 6.72 0.40
C LEU A 71 -8.49 7.68 0.72
N GLU A 72 -8.50 8.28 1.91
CA GLU A 72 -9.52 9.26 2.30
C GLU A 72 -9.49 10.49 1.37
N LYS A 73 -8.30 11.04 1.09
CA LYS A 73 -8.13 12.14 0.13
C LYS A 73 -8.63 11.76 -1.27
N TYR A 74 -8.32 10.54 -1.71
CA TYR A 74 -8.78 10.02 -2.99
C TYR A 74 -10.32 9.94 -3.06
N GLU A 75 -10.96 9.38 -2.03
CA GLU A 75 -12.42 9.25 -1.95
C GLU A 75 -13.09 10.63 -1.92
N GLN A 76 -12.55 11.55 -1.13
CA GLN A 76 -13.02 12.93 -1.08
C GLN A 76 -12.92 13.61 -2.46
N ALA A 77 -11.75 13.55 -3.10
CA ALA A 77 -11.54 14.13 -4.42
C ALA A 77 -12.45 13.51 -5.49
N CYS A 78 -12.69 12.20 -5.43
CA CYS A 78 -13.61 11.50 -6.33
C CYS A 78 -15.05 12.00 -6.16
N ASN A 79 -15.52 12.14 -4.92
CA ASN A 79 -16.87 12.61 -4.62
C ASN A 79 -17.07 14.08 -5.02
N GLU A 80 -16.12 14.95 -4.66
CA GLU A 80 -16.17 16.38 -4.99
C GLU A 80 -16.16 16.59 -6.50
N PHE A 81 -15.24 15.93 -7.22
CA PHE A 81 -15.13 16.07 -8.66
C PHE A 81 -16.36 15.54 -9.40
N THR A 82 -16.85 14.37 -9.00
CA THR A 82 -18.06 13.78 -9.61
C THR A 82 -19.28 14.67 -9.38
N THR A 83 -19.43 15.21 -8.16
CA THR A 83 -20.51 16.15 -7.83
C THR A 83 -20.41 17.43 -8.66
N HIS A 84 -19.21 17.99 -8.78
CA HIS A 84 -18.98 19.19 -9.56
C HIS A 84 -19.33 18.99 -11.04
N VAL A 85 -18.87 17.90 -11.65
CA VAL A 85 -19.19 17.59 -13.06
C VAL A 85 -20.68 17.34 -13.26
N MET A 86 -21.33 16.63 -12.33
CA MET A 86 -22.78 16.40 -12.40
C MET A 86 -23.58 17.71 -12.32
N ASN A 87 -23.19 18.63 -11.43
CA ASN A 87 -23.83 19.94 -11.33
C ASN A 87 -23.63 20.75 -12.61
N LEU A 88 -22.40 20.77 -13.15
CA LEU A 88 -22.08 21.46 -14.39
C LEU A 88 -22.92 20.93 -15.57
N LEU A 89 -23.01 19.61 -15.73
CA LEU A 89 -23.80 19.00 -16.81
C LEU A 89 -25.30 19.30 -16.66
N ARG A 90 -25.81 19.33 -15.43
CA ARG A 90 -27.21 19.74 -15.16
C ARG A 90 -27.45 21.20 -15.53
N GLU A 91 -26.54 22.11 -15.19
CA GLU A 91 -26.66 23.52 -15.55
C GLU A 91 -26.59 23.73 -17.06
N GLN A 92 -25.64 23.08 -17.74
CA GLN A 92 -25.51 23.14 -19.20
C GLN A 92 -26.73 22.58 -19.93
N SER A 93 -27.36 21.52 -19.39
CA SER A 93 -28.56 20.92 -19.99
C SER A 93 -29.75 21.90 -20.10
N ARG A 94 -29.76 22.98 -19.30
CA ARG A 94 -30.80 24.01 -19.32
C ARG A 94 -30.65 24.99 -20.47
N THR A 95 -29.41 25.24 -20.92
CA THR A 95 -29.12 26.17 -22.01
C THR A 95 -28.98 25.46 -23.35
N ARG A 96 -28.60 24.18 -23.32
CA ARG A 96 -28.48 23.34 -24.50
C ARG A 96 -28.89 21.91 -24.15
N PRO A 97 -29.75 21.23 -24.93
CA PRO A 97 -30.08 19.83 -24.69
C PRO A 97 -28.81 18.96 -24.69
N ILE A 98 -28.61 18.21 -23.61
CA ILE A 98 -27.54 17.20 -23.46
C ILE A 98 -28.19 15.82 -23.39
N SER A 99 -27.68 14.87 -24.17
CA SER A 99 -28.19 13.49 -24.13
C SER A 99 -27.79 12.80 -22.82
N PRO A 100 -28.67 12.02 -22.18
CA PRO A 100 -28.30 11.21 -21.01
C PRO A 100 -27.07 10.32 -21.25
N LYS A 101 -26.92 9.78 -22.46
CA LYS A 101 -25.76 8.96 -22.87
C LYS A 101 -24.43 9.72 -22.86
N GLU A 102 -24.47 11.04 -23.02
CA GLU A 102 -23.27 11.88 -22.95
C GLU A 102 -22.85 12.12 -21.50
N ILE A 103 -23.82 12.32 -20.61
CA ILE A 103 -23.59 12.43 -19.16
C ILE A 103 -22.97 11.13 -18.63
N GLU A 104 -23.54 9.98 -18.98
CA GLU A 104 -23.00 8.66 -18.60
C GLU A 104 -21.57 8.46 -19.10
N ARG A 105 -21.27 8.86 -20.34
CA ARG A 105 -19.91 8.76 -20.89
C ARG A 105 -18.93 9.64 -20.12
N MET A 106 -19.29 10.87 -19.78
CA MET A 106 -18.44 11.77 -19.01
C MET A 106 -18.15 11.17 -17.63
N VAL A 107 -19.18 10.74 -16.90
CA VAL A 107 -19.02 10.08 -15.59
C VAL A 107 -18.18 8.80 -15.69
N GLY A 108 -18.37 8.01 -16.75
CA GLY A 108 -17.56 6.82 -17.02
C GLY A 108 -16.07 7.14 -17.24
N ILE A 109 -15.74 8.22 -17.95
CA ILE A 109 -14.34 8.66 -18.13
C ILE A 109 -13.72 9.03 -16.78
N ILE A 110 -14.50 9.68 -15.91
CA ILE A 110 -14.08 10.11 -14.58
C ILE A 110 -13.75 8.90 -13.71
N HIS A 111 -14.66 7.92 -13.63
CA HIS A 111 -14.43 6.69 -12.87
C HIS A 111 -13.20 5.92 -13.37
N ARG A 112 -12.97 5.84 -14.69
CA ARG A 112 -11.76 5.20 -15.23
C ARG A 112 -10.48 5.91 -14.78
N LYS A 113 -10.46 7.25 -14.79
CA LYS A 113 -9.31 8.03 -14.31
C LYS A 113 -9.06 7.81 -12.82
N PHE A 114 -10.12 7.86 -11.99
CA PHE A 114 -9.99 7.61 -10.56
C PHE A 114 -9.57 6.16 -10.26
N SER A 115 -10.11 5.17 -10.96
CA SER A 115 -9.70 3.78 -10.82
C SER A 115 -8.20 3.58 -11.10
N SER A 116 -7.63 4.31 -12.06
CA SER A 116 -6.18 4.28 -12.33
C SER A 116 -5.37 4.87 -11.16
N ILE A 117 -5.83 5.98 -10.58
CA ILE A 117 -5.20 6.58 -9.39
C ILE A 117 -5.26 5.62 -8.20
N GLN A 118 -6.43 4.99 -7.98
CA GLN A 118 -6.61 4.00 -6.92
C GLN A 118 -5.68 2.79 -7.10
N MET A 119 -5.52 2.31 -8.33
CA MET A 119 -4.60 1.23 -8.65
C MET A 119 -3.14 1.62 -8.30
N GLN A 120 -2.72 2.83 -8.66
CA GLN A 120 -1.38 3.33 -8.35
C GLN A 120 -1.13 3.46 -6.84
N LEU A 121 -2.13 3.94 -6.08
CA LEU A 121 -2.03 3.99 -4.62
C LEU A 121 -1.87 2.60 -4.01
N LYS A 122 -2.69 1.63 -4.45
CA LYS A 122 -2.60 0.26 -3.94
C LYS A 122 -1.27 -0.40 -4.32
N GLN A 123 -0.81 -0.18 -5.55
CA GLN A 123 0.47 -0.70 -6.03
C GLN A 123 1.66 -0.16 -5.23
N SER A 124 1.77 1.16 -5.06
CA SER A 124 2.87 1.77 -4.31
C SER A 124 2.89 1.30 -2.85
N THR A 125 1.70 1.10 -2.27
CA THR A 125 1.56 0.55 -0.91
C THR A 125 2.04 -0.90 -0.85
N CYS A 126 1.65 -1.75 -1.81
CA CYS A 126 2.13 -3.13 -1.90
C CYS A 126 3.65 -3.20 -2.05
N GLU A 127 4.22 -2.38 -2.92
CA GLU A 127 5.67 -2.28 -3.12
C GLU A 127 6.40 -1.88 -1.83
N ALA A 128 5.89 -0.89 -1.10
CA ALA A 128 6.45 -0.48 0.18
C ALA A 128 6.44 -1.63 1.21
N VAL A 129 5.36 -2.40 1.28
CA VAL A 129 5.28 -3.59 2.16
C VAL A 129 6.28 -4.66 1.74
N MET A 130 6.39 -4.94 0.43
CA MET A 130 7.35 -5.92 -0.08
C MET A 130 8.79 -5.55 0.24
N ILE A 131 9.16 -4.27 0.09
CA ILE A 131 10.49 -3.76 0.45
C ILE A 131 10.75 -3.97 1.95
N LEU A 132 9.79 -3.61 2.81
CA LEU A 132 9.92 -3.78 4.25
C LEU A 132 10.08 -5.26 4.64
N ARG A 133 9.32 -6.17 4.02
CA ARG A 133 9.47 -7.62 4.21
C ARG A 133 10.84 -8.15 3.78
N SER A 134 11.34 -7.71 2.63
CA SER A 134 12.67 -8.10 2.16
C SER A 134 13.75 -7.67 3.15
N ARG A 135 13.67 -6.42 3.63
CA ARG A 135 14.59 -5.89 4.65
C ARG A 135 14.59 -6.71 5.92
N PHE A 136 13.40 -7.09 6.41
CA PHE A 136 13.24 -7.91 7.60
C PHE A 136 13.87 -9.31 7.43
N LEU A 137 13.58 -9.98 6.31
CA LEU A 137 14.15 -11.30 6.02
C LEU A 137 15.67 -11.28 5.90
N ASP A 138 16.24 -10.24 5.29
CA ASP A 138 17.68 -10.05 5.18
C ASP A 138 18.34 -9.78 6.53
N ALA A 139 17.75 -8.92 7.37
CA ALA A 139 18.23 -8.66 8.73
C ALA A 139 18.25 -9.96 9.56
N ARG A 140 17.18 -10.76 9.47
CA ARG A 140 17.10 -12.06 10.14
C ARG A 140 18.14 -13.05 9.62
N ARG A 141 18.39 -13.09 8.30
CA ARG A 141 19.41 -13.96 7.70
C ARG A 141 20.82 -13.58 8.18
N LYS A 142 21.14 -12.29 8.24
CA LYS A 142 22.44 -11.80 8.75
C LYS A 142 22.68 -12.18 10.21
N ARG A 143 21.64 -12.19 11.04
CA ARG A 143 21.74 -12.61 12.46
C ARG A 143 21.99 -14.11 12.66
N ARG A 144 21.50 -14.96 11.75
CA ARG A 144 21.63 -16.42 11.86
C ARG A 144 22.96 -16.98 11.33
N ASN A 145 23.73 -16.18 10.60
CA ASN A 145 25.01 -16.61 10.03
C ASN A 145 26.16 -15.94 10.76
N PHE A 146 27.25 -16.67 10.98
CA PHE A 146 28.50 -16.09 11.46
C PHE A 146 29.03 -15.09 10.43
N SER A 147 29.69 -14.04 10.91
CA SER A 147 30.44 -13.15 10.02
C SER A 147 31.54 -13.96 9.33
N LYS A 148 31.96 -13.52 8.13
CA LYS A 148 33.02 -14.19 7.37
C LYS A 148 34.27 -14.43 8.23
N GLN A 149 34.66 -13.43 9.02
CA GLN A 149 35.78 -13.50 9.96
C GLN A 149 35.56 -14.53 11.07
N ALA A 150 34.36 -14.58 11.67
CA ALA A 150 34.05 -15.57 12.70
C ALA A 150 34.06 -16.99 12.11
N THR A 151 33.57 -17.18 10.88
CA THR A 151 33.63 -18.46 10.16
C THR A 151 35.06 -18.88 9.88
N GLU A 152 35.93 -17.94 9.45
CA GLU A 152 37.36 -18.21 9.22
C GLU A 152 38.07 -18.62 10.51
N ILE A 153 37.85 -17.90 11.62
CA ILE A 153 38.41 -18.25 12.94
C ILE A 153 37.93 -19.63 13.40
N LEU A 154 36.63 -19.92 13.26
CA LEU A 154 36.08 -21.22 13.64
C LEU A 154 36.67 -22.34 12.77
N ASN A 155 36.83 -22.12 11.46
CA ASN A 155 37.42 -23.11 10.57
C ASN A 155 38.88 -23.37 10.91
N GLU A 156 39.67 -22.32 11.20
CA GLU A 156 41.05 -22.46 11.63
C GLU A 156 41.16 -23.24 12.95
N TYR A 157 40.23 -23.03 13.89
CA TYR A 157 40.20 -23.75 15.16
C TYR A 157 39.81 -25.23 15.03
N PHE A 158 38.87 -25.59 14.15
CA PHE A 158 38.36 -26.96 14.03
C PHE A 158 39.05 -27.82 12.98
N TYR A 159 39.73 -27.22 11.99
CA TYR A 159 40.33 -27.92 10.85
C TYR A 159 41.84 -27.68 10.68
N SER A 160 42.51 -27.09 11.68
CA SER A 160 43.99 -27.13 11.81
C SER A 160 44.41 -28.20 12.80
#